data_AF-A0A9D6VK69-F1
#
_entry.id   AF-A0A9D6VK69-F1
#
_cell.length_a   1.000
_cell.length_b   1.000
_cell.length_c   1.000
_cell.angle_alpha   90.00
_cell.angle_beta   90.00
_cell.angle_gamma   90.00
#
_symmetry.space_group_name_H-M   'P 1'
#
loop_
_entity.id
_entity.type
_entity.pdbx_description
1 polymer ?
#
loop_
_entity_poly.entity_id
_entity_poly.type
_entity_poly.pdbx_seq_one_letter_code
_entity_poly.pdbx_strand_id
1 'polypeptide(L)' 'MRCPKCSGIMVLQRFFDRYYSFEGWRCVNCGTIIDGIILENRKKANSQAA' A
#
# COMPACT_ATOMS: atom_id res chain seq x y z
N MET A 1 -4.19 -4.71 -10.40
CA MET A 1 -2.91 -4.23 -9.82
C MET A 1 -2.09 -5.43 -9.35
N ARG A 2 -0.76 -5.42 -9.50
CA ARG A 2 0.14 -6.51 -9.08
C ARG A 2 1.00 -6.03 -7.90
N CYS A 3 1.22 -6.90 -6.92
CA CYS A 3 2.02 -6.57 -5.75
C CYS A 3 3.49 -6.31 -6.16
N PRO A 4 4.09 -5.17 -5.82
CA PRO A 4 5.49 -4.89 -6.17
C PRO A 4 6.49 -5.76 -5.39
N LYS A 5 6.07 -6.42 -4.31
CA LYS A 5 6.92 -7.30 -3.50
C LYS A 5 6.95 -8.74 -4.01
N CYS A 6 5.81 -9.28 -4.46
CA CYS A 6 5.69 -10.72 -4.80
C CYS A 6 4.95 -10.99 -6.11
N SER A 7 4.58 -9.97 -6.87
CA SER A 7 3.79 -10.07 -8.11
C SER A 7 2.41 -10.74 -7.95
N GLY A 8 1.97 -10.96 -6.71
CA GLY A 8 0.66 -11.50 -6.38
C GLY A 8 -0.49 -10.55 -6.73
N ILE A 9 -1.70 -11.10 -6.74
CA ILE A 9 -2.93 -10.33 -6.96
C ILE A 9 -3.12 -9.35 -5.80
N MET A 10 -3.57 -8.14 -6.14
CA MET A 10 -4.00 -7.15 -5.17
C MET A 10 -5.49 -6.87 -5.33
N VAL A 11 -6.17 -6.71 -4.20
CA VAL A 11 -7.59 -6.38 -4.12
C VAL A 11 -7.75 -5.02 -3.45
N LEU A 12 -8.74 -4.25 -3.89
CA LEU A 12 -9.12 -3.02 -3.20
C LEU A 12 -9.86 -3.41 -1.93
N GLN A 13 -9.39 -2.93 -0.78
CA GLN A 13 -9.95 -3.23 0.52
C GLN A 13 -10.13 -1.95 1.32
N ARG A 14 -11.27 -1.82 2.00
CA ARG A 14 -11.47 -0.78 3.01
C ARG A 14 -10.95 -1.28 4.36
N PHE A 15 -10.08 -0.49 4.97
CA PHE A 15 -9.50 -0.73 6.28
C PHE A 15 -10.17 0.17 7.29
N PHE A 16 -10.38 -0.36 8.49
CA PHE A 16 -11.00 0.32 9.60
C PHE A 16 -10.10 0.19 10.82
N ASP A 17 -9.76 1.33 11.40
CA ASP A 17 -9.21 1.45 12.74
C ASP A 17 -10.23 2.18 13.63
N ARG A 18 -9.96 2.28 14.92
CA ARG A 18 -10.87 2.88 15.91
C ARG A 18 -11.26 4.33 15.59
N TYR A 19 -10.40 5.06 14.87
CA TYR A 19 -10.57 6.49 14.58
C TYR A 19 -10.59 6.82 13.09
N TYR A 20 -10.13 5.91 12.23
CA TYR A 20 -9.92 6.19 10.81
C TYR A 20 -10.38 5.03 9.94
N SER A 21 -10.93 5.35 8.78
CA SER A 21 -11.14 4.39 7.71
C SER A 21 -10.48 4.89 6.44
N PHE A 22 -9.82 3.99 5.72
CA PHE A 22 -9.20 4.32 4.44
C PHE A 22 -9.33 3.14 3.47
N GLU A 23 -9.15 3.43 2.18
CA GLU A 23 -9.12 2.41 1.14
C GLU A 23 -7.69 2.22 0.65
N GLY A 24 -7.29 0.97 0.48
CA GLY A 24 -5.96 0.62 0.02
C GLY A 24 -5.95 -0.71 -0.72
N TRP A 25 -4.90 -0.93 -1.50
CA TRP A 25 -4.69 -2.18 -2.21
C TRP A 25 -3.95 -3.16 -1.30
N ARG A 26 -4.59 -4.30 -0.98
CA ARG A 26 -3.98 -5.38 -0.21
C ARG A 26 -3.57 -6.51 -1.12
N CYS A 27 -2.33 -6.98 -1.01
CA CYS A 27 -1.92 -8.22 -1.64
C CYS A 27 -2.48 -9.42 -0.88
N VAL A 28 -3.18 -10.31 -1.60
CA VAL A 28 -3.73 -11.54 -1.00
C VAL A 28 -2.65 -12.58 -0.67
N ASN A 29 -1.48 -12.49 -1.30
CA ASN A 29 -0.40 -13.47 -1.15
C ASN A 29 0.57 -13.11 0.00
N CYS A 30 1.07 -11.87 0.03
CA CYS A 30 2.10 -11.46 1.01
C CYS A 30 1.63 -10.38 2.02
N GLY A 31 0.37 -9.95 1.95
CA GLY A 31 -0.19 -8.96 2.86
C GLY A 31 0.30 -7.52 2.67
N THR A 32 1.14 -7.23 1.68
CA THR A 32 1.60 -5.85 1.41
C THR A 32 0.41 -4.94 1.09
N ILE A 33 0.37 -3.77 1.75
CA ILE A 33 -0.65 -2.73 1.56
C ILE A 33 -0.02 -1.53 0.83
N ILE A 34 -0.76 -0.96 -0.11
CA ILE A 34 -0.37 0.24 -0.86
C ILE A 34 -1.60 1.16 -0.97
N ASP A 35 -1.44 2.40 -0.54
CA ASP A 35 -2.38 3.49 -0.75
C ASP A 35 -1.63 4.73 -1.28
N GLY A 36 -2.36 5.82 -1.55
CA GLY A 36 -1.77 7.08 -2.04
C GLY A 36 -0.72 7.67 -1.09
N ILE A 37 -0.98 7.65 0.22
CA ILE A 37 -0.10 8.21 1.26
C ILE A 37 1.18 7.38 1.37
N ILE A 38 1.07 6.04 1.35
CA ILE A 38 2.20 5.11 1.35
C ILE A 38 3.08 5.37 0.13
N LEU A 39 2.49 5.56 -1.06
CA LEU A 39 3.26 5.84 -2.27
C LEU A 39 3.98 7.20 -2.20
N GLU A 40 3.31 8.23 -1.70
CA GLU A 40 3.93 9.55 -1.50
C GLU A 40 5.08 9.49 -0.49
N ASN A 41 4.89 8.81 0.64
CA ASN A 41 5.93 8.65 1.64
C ASN A 41 7.14 7.88 1.10
N ARG A 42 6.92 6.84 0.28
CA ARG A 42 8.00 6.12 -0.41
C ARG A 42 8.75 7.01 -1.42
N LYS A 43 8.03 7.84 -2.19
CA LYS A 43 8.66 8.80 -3.11
C LYS A 43 9.55 9.79 -2.36
N LYS A 44 9.04 10.36 -1.25
CA LYS A 44 9.80 11.29 -0.38
C LYS A 44 11.05 10.64 0.19
N ALA A 45 10.94 9.42 0.71
CA ALA A 45 12.08 8.67 1.25
C ALA A 45 13.15 8.41 0.16
N ASN A 46 12.73 8.04 -1.05
CA ASN A 46 13.66 7.81 -2.16
C ASN A 46 14.34 9.09 -2.65
N SER A 47 13.65 10.24 -2.63
CA SER A 47 14.25 11.53 -2.97
C SER A 47 15.21 12.09 -1.91
N GLN A 48 15.15 11.60 -0.67
CA GLN A 48 16.07 11.99 0.42
C GLN A 48 17.32 11.10 0.49
N ALA A 49 17.34 9.99 -0.26
CA ALA A 49 18.44 9.04 -0.30
C ALA A 49 19.38 9.23 -1.51
N ALA A 50 19.14 10.27 -2.32
CA ALA A 50 19.95 10.69 -3.47
C ALA A 50 20.62 12.04 -3.17
#